data_AF-A0A444IYZ4-F1
#
_entry.id   AF-A0A444IYZ4-F1
#
_cell.length_a   1.000
_cell.length_b   1.000
_cell.length_c   1.000
_cell.angle_alpha   90.00
_cell.angle_beta   90.00
_cell.angle_gamma   90.00
#
_symmetry.space_group_name_H-M   'P 1'
#
loop_
_entity.id
_entity.type
_entity.pdbx_description
1 polymer ?
#
loop_
_entity_poly.entity_id
_entity_poly.type
_entity_poly.pdbx_seq_one_letter_code
_entity_poly.pdbx_strand_id
1 'polypeptide(L)'
;MFFRVFFSLLDKKYFSDRFDNGSSIQVFFTLLLVFLMLPALVQAIPLTVIVHGVEEEGHKNIMASIKIALQQENPNLTLRHIRRLHKAAPEQIVKALAPFGYYSVEVKDGGSLTKDDNGWHAVYEVIPGEPTLVEQVNIEVTGPGEDEEVFQNLKKKFPLKKGTQLNDTVYEKGKKNILSAALRNGYIKTGFTTNKILVRHKEHRAEIQLTLDTGPLFFSERPSVIRTSSCLRCLIATSLTVRVMSTPSAL
;
A
#
# COMPACT_ATOMS: atom_id res chain seq x y z
N MET A 1 9.30 -39.18 -20.21
CA MET A 1 9.46 -40.60 -20.56
C MET A 1 8.17 -41.42 -20.41
N PHE A 2 7.16 -40.96 -19.68
CA PHE A 2 5.87 -41.67 -19.49
C PHE A 2 4.83 -41.50 -20.63
N PHE A 3 5.00 -40.54 -21.54
CA PHE A 3 4.03 -40.27 -22.63
C PHE A 3 4.22 -41.15 -23.87
N ARG A 4 5.37 -41.85 -23.99
CA ARG A 4 5.70 -42.66 -25.18
C ARG A 4 5.26 -44.13 -25.08
N VAL A 5 4.96 -44.62 -23.88
CA VAL A 5 4.56 -46.03 -23.67
C VAL A 5 3.04 -46.21 -23.72
N PHE A 6 2.25 -45.19 -23.39
CA PHE A 6 0.78 -45.30 -23.42
C PHE A 6 0.20 -45.33 -24.85
N PHE A 7 0.93 -44.84 -25.85
CA PHE A 7 0.48 -44.81 -27.24
C PHE A 7 0.81 -46.10 -28.02
N SER A 8 1.43 -47.11 -27.39
CA SER A 8 1.88 -48.34 -28.07
C SER A 8 0.96 -49.55 -27.88
N LEU A 9 -0.14 -49.41 -27.12
CA LEU A 9 -1.13 -50.48 -26.89
C LEU A 9 -2.53 -50.14 -27.42
N LEU A 10 -2.62 -49.20 -28.37
CA LEU A 10 -3.80 -49.04 -29.20
C LEU A 10 -3.58 -49.82 -30.49
N ASP A 11 -3.86 -51.12 -30.38
CA ASP A 11 -3.91 -52.05 -31.49
C ASP A 11 -4.88 -51.50 -32.55
N LYS A 12 -4.35 -51.22 -33.74
CA LYS A 12 -4.99 -50.49 -34.84
C LYS A 12 -6.17 -51.25 -35.48
N LYS A 13 -6.53 -52.40 -34.91
CA LYS A 13 -7.54 -53.33 -35.41
C LYS A 13 -8.89 -53.30 -34.68
N TYR A 14 -9.00 -52.60 -33.55
CA TYR A 14 -10.27 -52.53 -32.80
C TYR A 14 -11.17 -51.36 -33.20
N PHE A 15 -10.73 -50.47 -34.10
CA PHE A 15 -11.39 -49.18 -34.35
C PHE A 15 -12.09 -49.07 -35.72
N SER A 16 -12.08 -50.08 -36.59
CA SER A 16 -12.63 -49.89 -37.95
C SER A 16 -13.98 -50.56 -38.23
N ASP A 17 -14.54 -51.39 -37.34
CA ASP A 17 -15.63 -52.30 -37.73
C ASP A 17 -16.92 -52.23 -36.89
N ARG A 18 -17.12 -51.16 -36.12
CA ARG A 18 -18.41 -50.92 -35.45
C ARG A 18 -18.68 -49.43 -35.23
N PHE A 19 -18.73 -48.68 -36.33
CA PHE A 19 -19.23 -47.30 -36.35
C PHE A 19 -20.48 -47.18 -37.23
N ASP A 20 -21.46 -48.04 -36.94
CA ASP A 20 -22.87 -47.75 -37.24
C ASP A 20 -23.57 -47.47 -35.90
N ASN A 21 -24.36 -46.40 -35.88
CA ASN A 21 -25.17 -45.85 -34.77
C ASN A 21 -24.55 -44.69 -33.99
N GLY A 22 -25.25 -43.55 -34.02
CA GLY A 22 -24.91 -42.29 -33.34
C GLY A 22 -24.74 -42.36 -31.81
N SER A 23 -24.97 -43.52 -31.20
CA SER A 23 -24.75 -43.79 -29.78
C SER A 23 -23.27 -43.78 -29.38
N SER A 24 -22.33 -44.20 -30.25
CA SER A 24 -20.89 -44.23 -29.91
C SER A 24 -20.27 -42.83 -29.80
N ILE A 25 -20.75 -41.88 -30.62
CA ILE A 25 -20.33 -40.46 -30.56
C ILE A 25 -20.89 -39.82 -29.28
N GLN A 26 -22.12 -40.15 -28.89
CA GLN A 26 -22.72 -39.67 -27.65
C GLN A 26 -21.96 -40.14 -26.42
N VAL A 27 -21.48 -41.39 -26.38
CA VAL A 27 -20.67 -41.92 -25.26
C VAL A 27 -19.32 -41.21 -25.16
N PHE A 28 -18.67 -40.94 -26.29
CA PHE A 28 -17.39 -40.22 -26.31
C PHE A 28 -17.56 -38.76 -25.85
N PHE A 29 -18.61 -38.06 -26.31
CA PHE A 29 -18.93 -36.71 -25.85
C PHE A 29 -19.30 -36.66 -24.37
N THR A 30 -20.03 -37.65 -23.85
CA THR A 30 -20.36 -37.70 -22.41
C THR A 30 -19.13 -37.99 -21.55
N LEU A 31 -18.23 -38.90 -21.96
CA LEU A 31 -16.96 -39.12 -21.26
C LEU A 31 -16.05 -37.88 -21.30
N LEU A 32 -15.98 -37.19 -22.43
CA LEU A 32 -15.23 -35.93 -22.56
C LEU A 32 -15.83 -34.84 -21.67
N LEU A 33 -17.16 -34.73 -21.60
CA LEU A 33 -17.86 -33.73 -20.79
C LEU A 33 -17.74 -34.02 -19.28
N VAL A 34 -17.72 -35.29 -18.89
CA VAL A 34 -17.39 -35.72 -17.51
C VAL A 34 -15.94 -35.39 -17.19
N PHE A 35 -14.99 -35.66 -18.10
CA PHE A 35 -13.57 -35.32 -17.92
C PHE A 35 -13.32 -33.81 -17.83
N LEU A 36 -14.10 -32.99 -18.55
CA LEU A 36 -14.03 -31.53 -18.48
C LEU A 36 -14.61 -30.95 -17.18
N MET A 37 -15.46 -31.71 -16.47
CA MET A 37 -16.06 -31.32 -15.18
C MET A 37 -15.25 -31.78 -13.96
N LEU A 38 -14.24 -32.64 -14.14
CA LEU A 38 -13.34 -33.09 -13.06
C LEU A 38 -12.45 -32.01 -12.38
N PRO A 39 -12.04 -30.89 -13.02
CA PRO A 39 -11.17 -29.92 -12.35
C PRO A 39 -11.91 -28.99 -11.36
N ALA A 40 -13.24 -29.09 -11.21
CA ALA A 40 -14.02 -28.21 -10.32
C ALA A 40 -13.93 -28.55 -8.82
N LEU A 41 -13.21 -29.61 -8.45
CA LEU A 41 -13.09 -30.09 -7.05
C LEU A 41 -11.77 -29.71 -6.35
N VAL A 42 -10.93 -28.87 -6.98
CA VAL A 42 -9.77 -28.29 -6.27
C VAL A 42 -10.28 -27.19 -5.34
N GLN A 43 -10.76 -27.59 -4.17
CA GLN A 43 -11.04 -26.66 -3.09
C GLN A 43 -9.72 -26.05 -2.63
N ALA A 44 -9.65 -24.72 -2.71
CA ALA A 44 -8.59 -23.95 -2.08
C ALA A 44 -8.54 -24.33 -0.60
N ILE A 45 -7.35 -24.64 -0.07
CA ILE A 45 -7.19 -24.88 1.36
C ILE A 45 -7.22 -23.50 2.02
N PRO A 46 -8.24 -23.16 2.83
CA PRO A 46 -8.31 -21.85 3.46
C PRO A 46 -7.10 -21.67 4.37
N LEU A 47 -6.55 -20.46 4.40
CA LEU A 47 -5.54 -20.05 5.36
C LEU A 47 -6.15 -18.98 6.26
N THR A 48 -6.24 -19.27 7.56
CA THR A 48 -6.66 -18.33 8.58
C THR A 48 -5.43 -17.89 9.38
N VAL A 49 -5.31 -16.58 9.62
CA VAL A 49 -4.21 -15.97 10.39
C VAL A 49 -4.83 -15.19 11.54
N ILE A 50 -4.35 -15.46 12.74
CA ILE A 50 -4.84 -14.88 13.98
C ILE A 50 -3.64 -14.31 14.74
N VAL A 51 -3.78 -13.07 15.22
CA VAL A 51 -2.74 -12.38 15.96
C VAL A 51 -3.33 -11.89 17.28
N HIS A 52 -2.63 -12.17 18.39
CA HIS A 52 -3.03 -11.79 19.74
C HIS A 52 -1.93 -11.00 20.44
N GLY A 53 -2.30 -10.23 21.48
CA GLY A 53 -1.35 -9.54 22.37
C GLY A 53 -0.90 -8.15 21.92
N VAL A 54 -1.60 -7.54 20.96
CA VAL A 54 -1.30 -6.20 20.41
C VAL A 54 -2.56 -5.34 20.36
N GLU A 55 -2.36 -4.03 20.47
CA GLU A 55 -3.43 -3.02 20.34
C GLU A 55 -4.01 -2.99 18.92
N GLU A 56 -5.19 -2.38 18.75
CA GLU A 56 -5.95 -2.38 17.49
C GLU A 56 -5.15 -1.81 16.30
N GLU A 57 -4.47 -0.66 16.48
CA GLU A 57 -3.66 -0.06 15.41
C GLU A 57 -2.49 -0.96 15.01
N GLY A 58 -1.80 -1.54 16.01
CA GLY A 58 -0.72 -2.50 15.80
C GLY A 58 -1.21 -3.77 15.10
N HIS A 59 -2.35 -4.32 15.54
CA HIS A 59 -2.99 -5.48 14.93
C HIS A 59 -3.30 -5.22 13.45
N LYS A 60 -3.96 -4.09 13.15
CA LYS A 60 -4.29 -3.71 11.78
C LYS A 60 -3.04 -3.57 10.92
N ASN A 61 -1.99 -2.96 11.45
CA ASN A 61 -0.74 -2.80 10.70
C ASN A 61 -0.04 -4.14 10.45
N ILE A 62 -0.05 -5.06 11.43
CA ILE A 62 0.45 -6.43 11.26
C ILE A 62 -0.32 -7.11 10.14
N MET A 63 -1.65 -7.14 10.21
CA MET A 63 -2.48 -7.83 9.22
C MET A 63 -2.33 -7.24 7.80
N ALA A 64 -2.12 -5.93 7.70
CA ALA A 64 -1.89 -5.25 6.42
C ALA A 64 -0.46 -5.40 5.87
N SER A 65 0.52 -5.83 6.69
CA SER A 65 1.94 -5.82 6.32
C SER A 65 2.56 -7.22 6.19
N ILE A 66 2.09 -8.20 6.97
CA ILE A 66 2.70 -9.54 6.97
C ILE A 66 2.24 -10.35 5.77
N LYS A 67 3.19 -10.96 5.07
CA LYS A 67 2.94 -11.68 3.81
C LYS A 67 2.00 -12.86 3.97
N ILE A 68 1.99 -13.49 5.14
CA ILE A 68 1.08 -14.62 5.40
C ILE A 68 -0.38 -14.17 5.47
N ALA A 69 -0.67 -13.02 6.10
CA ALA A 69 -2.01 -12.45 6.15
C ALA A 69 -2.47 -11.98 4.77
N LEU A 70 -1.58 -11.33 4.01
CA LEU A 70 -1.85 -10.89 2.63
C LEU A 70 -2.11 -12.02 1.62
N GLN A 71 -1.89 -13.28 2.00
CA GLN A 71 -2.10 -14.44 1.14
C GLN A 71 -3.27 -15.32 1.59
N GLN A 72 -4.01 -14.94 2.64
CA GLN A 72 -5.16 -15.71 3.13
C GLN A 72 -6.21 -16.02 2.06
N GLU A 73 -6.43 -15.08 1.14
CA GLU A 73 -7.41 -15.18 0.06
C GLU A 73 -6.84 -15.86 -1.20
N ASN A 74 -5.57 -16.30 -1.20
CA ASN A 74 -4.97 -16.91 -2.38
C ASN A 74 -5.39 -18.39 -2.51
N PRO A 75 -6.19 -18.76 -3.54
CA PRO A 75 -6.73 -20.11 -3.67
C PRO A 75 -5.67 -21.16 -4.03
N ASN A 76 -4.48 -20.74 -4.47
CA ASN A 76 -3.43 -21.61 -4.99
C ASN A 76 -2.26 -21.80 -4.01
N LEU A 77 -2.50 -21.64 -2.70
CA LEU A 77 -1.46 -21.81 -1.71
C LEU A 77 -1.08 -23.28 -1.51
N THR A 78 0.20 -23.59 -1.76
CA THR A 78 0.78 -24.88 -1.42
C THR A 78 1.28 -24.89 0.03
N LEU A 79 1.29 -26.05 0.67
CA LEU A 79 1.83 -26.22 2.03
C LEU A 79 3.27 -25.69 2.18
N ARG A 80 4.13 -25.96 1.19
CA ARG A 80 5.51 -25.45 1.18
C ARG A 80 5.54 -23.92 1.22
N HIS A 81 4.62 -23.28 0.49
CA HIS A 81 4.50 -21.83 0.48
C HIS A 81 4.05 -21.32 1.87
N ILE A 82 3.00 -21.92 2.45
CA ILE A 82 2.48 -21.54 3.78
C ILE A 82 3.58 -21.64 4.84
N ARG A 83 4.31 -22.76 4.90
CA ARG A 83 5.43 -22.93 5.85
C ARG A 83 6.51 -21.87 5.70
N ARG A 84 6.83 -21.49 4.46
CA ARG A 84 7.80 -20.42 4.18
C ARG A 84 7.31 -19.05 4.66
N LEU A 85 6.04 -18.75 4.43
CA LEU A 85 5.42 -17.50 4.91
C LEU A 85 5.38 -17.46 6.43
N HIS A 86 5.00 -18.56 7.06
CA HIS A 86 4.95 -18.71 8.51
C HIS A 86 6.32 -18.51 9.15
N LYS A 87 7.36 -19.16 8.61
CA LYS A 87 8.75 -19.00 9.08
C LYS A 87 9.24 -17.54 9.00
N ALA A 88 8.74 -16.76 8.05
CA ALA A 88 9.11 -15.36 7.88
C ALA A 88 8.21 -14.39 8.67
N ALA A 89 7.12 -14.86 9.28
CA ALA A 89 6.13 -14.01 9.92
C ALA A 89 6.66 -13.31 11.19
N PRO A 90 7.41 -13.96 12.11
CA PRO A 90 7.90 -13.28 13.32
C PRO A 90 8.72 -12.02 13.01
N GLU A 91 9.65 -12.09 12.05
CA GLU A 91 10.45 -10.92 11.63
C GLU A 91 9.58 -9.82 11.00
N GLN A 92 8.53 -10.19 10.27
CA GLN A 92 7.60 -9.24 9.68
C GLN A 92 6.70 -8.59 10.73
N ILE A 93 6.32 -9.32 11.79
CA ILE A 93 5.56 -8.78 12.92
C ILE A 93 6.39 -7.71 13.65
N VAL A 94 7.68 -7.98 13.93
CA VAL A 94 8.60 -6.99 14.52
C VAL A 94 8.63 -5.72 13.65
N LYS A 95 8.79 -5.86 12.33
CA LYS A 95 8.81 -4.72 11.40
C LYS A 95 7.47 -3.98 11.34
N ALA A 96 6.35 -4.69 11.49
CA ALA A 96 5.03 -4.08 11.49
C ALA A 96 4.74 -3.30 12.77
N LEU A 97 5.39 -3.63 13.89
CA LEU A 97 5.23 -2.89 15.15
C LEU A 97 6.27 -1.78 15.35
N ALA A 98 7.36 -1.80 14.59
CA ALA A 98 8.40 -0.76 14.62
C ALA A 98 7.87 0.69 14.50
N PRO A 99 6.88 1.00 13.63
CA PRO A 99 6.33 2.36 13.52
C PRO A 99 5.62 2.85 14.80
N PHE A 100 5.28 1.95 15.71
CA PHE A 100 4.68 2.26 17.01
C PHE A 100 5.72 2.25 18.14
N GLY A 101 7.02 2.18 17.80
CA GLY A 101 8.11 2.22 18.76
C GLY A 101 8.44 0.88 19.40
N TYR A 102 7.83 -0.23 18.98
CA TYR A 102 8.15 -1.56 19.51
C TYR A 102 9.18 -2.26 18.63
N TYR A 103 10.40 -2.39 19.15
CA TYR A 103 11.51 -3.07 18.47
C TYR A 103 11.95 -4.37 19.14
N SER A 104 11.58 -4.56 20.41
CA SER A 104 11.91 -5.77 21.18
C SER A 104 10.69 -6.68 21.27
N VAL A 105 10.05 -6.89 20.13
CA VAL A 105 8.85 -7.71 20.01
C VAL A 105 9.24 -9.19 20.05
N GLU A 106 8.58 -9.94 20.91
CA GLU A 106 8.69 -11.40 20.98
C GLU A 106 7.42 -12.05 20.42
N VAL A 107 7.58 -13.15 19.69
CA VAL A 107 6.47 -13.98 19.21
C VAL A 107 6.65 -15.36 19.83
N LYS A 108 5.73 -15.78 20.70
CA LYS A 108 5.88 -17.04 21.46
C LYS A 108 6.03 -18.22 20.51
N ASP A 109 7.07 -19.03 20.76
CA ASP A 109 7.43 -20.23 19.99
C ASP A 109 7.57 -20.01 18.47
N GLY A 110 7.72 -18.76 18.01
CA GLY A 110 7.71 -18.40 16.59
C GLY A 110 6.33 -18.46 15.92
N GLY A 111 5.27 -18.63 16.70
CA GLY A 111 3.90 -18.84 16.24
C GLY A 111 3.57 -20.31 16.00
N SER A 112 2.29 -20.61 15.91
CA SER A 112 1.76 -21.97 15.68
C SER A 112 1.17 -22.08 14.28
N LEU A 113 1.44 -23.19 13.59
CA LEU A 113 0.84 -23.54 12.31
C LEU A 113 0.18 -24.92 12.41
N THR A 114 -1.14 -24.95 12.51
CA THR A 114 -1.94 -26.16 12.62
C THR A 114 -2.85 -26.34 11.41
N LYS A 115 -3.35 -27.56 11.21
CA LYS A 115 -4.32 -27.89 10.17
C LYS A 115 -5.50 -28.61 10.80
N ASP A 116 -6.71 -28.19 10.46
CA ASP A 116 -7.96 -28.87 10.80
C ASP A 116 -8.83 -29.10 9.54
N ASP A 117 -10.10 -29.46 9.73
CA ASP A 117 -11.07 -29.68 8.65
C ASP A 117 -11.40 -28.39 7.88
N ASN A 118 -11.16 -27.22 8.47
CA ASN A 118 -11.44 -25.90 7.89
C ASN A 118 -10.23 -25.27 7.19
N GLY A 119 -9.03 -25.85 7.30
CA GLY A 119 -7.84 -25.39 6.60
C GLY A 119 -6.59 -25.26 7.46
N TRP A 120 -5.69 -24.37 7.05
CA TRP A 120 -4.49 -24.03 7.81
C TRP A 120 -4.75 -22.84 8.73
N HIS A 121 -4.29 -22.95 9.97
CA HIS A 121 -4.39 -21.89 10.97
C HIS A 121 -2.99 -21.46 11.41
N ALA A 122 -2.65 -20.20 11.17
CA ALA A 122 -1.43 -19.58 11.66
C ALA A 122 -1.76 -18.63 12.82
N VAL A 123 -1.36 -18.99 14.04
CA VAL A 123 -1.66 -18.23 15.26
C VAL A 123 -0.37 -17.63 15.81
N TYR A 124 -0.37 -16.33 16.07
CA TYR A 124 0.78 -15.61 16.63
C TYR A 124 0.38 -14.92 17.93
N GLU A 125 1.01 -15.35 19.03
CA GLU A 125 0.91 -14.65 20.31
C GLU A 125 2.12 -13.69 20.43
N VAL A 126 1.83 -12.39 20.35
CA VAL A 126 2.83 -11.33 20.24
C VAL A 126 2.95 -10.59 21.56
N ILE A 127 4.18 -10.39 22.02
CA ILE A 127 4.52 -9.60 23.20
C ILE A 127 5.34 -8.40 22.70
N PRO A 128 4.78 -7.18 22.67
CA PRO A 128 5.47 -6.01 22.10
C PRO A 128 6.78 -5.63 22.80
N GLY A 129 6.92 -5.96 24.09
CA GLY A 129 8.06 -5.60 24.92
C GLY A 129 8.07 -4.13 25.33
N GLU A 130 9.25 -3.63 25.71
CA GLU A 130 9.42 -2.24 26.13
C GLU A 130 9.39 -1.27 24.93
N PRO A 131 8.59 -0.19 24.99
CA PRO A 131 8.55 0.80 23.93
C PRO A 131 9.83 1.62 23.89
N THR A 132 10.30 1.92 22.68
CA THR A 132 11.38 2.88 22.46
C THR A 132 10.90 4.27 22.81
N LEU A 133 11.60 4.94 23.72
CA LEU A 133 11.30 6.31 24.13
C LEU A 133 12.19 7.30 23.39
N VAL A 134 11.63 8.45 23.07
CA VAL A 134 12.36 9.57 22.47
C VAL A 134 13.30 10.16 23.52
N GLU A 135 14.59 10.16 23.23
CA GLU A 135 15.62 10.72 24.10
C GLU A 135 15.87 12.20 23.81
N GLN A 136 15.88 12.55 22.53
CA GLN A 136 16.16 13.90 22.06
C GLN A 136 15.42 14.17 20.75
N VAL A 137 14.97 15.41 20.61
CA VAL A 137 14.35 15.94 19.40
C VAL A 137 15.11 17.19 19.02
N ASN A 138 15.86 17.11 17.92
CA ASN A 138 16.55 18.26 17.33
C ASN A 138 15.79 18.70 16.07
N ILE A 139 15.28 19.94 16.10
CA ILE A 139 14.55 20.54 14.98
C ILE A 139 15.21 21.86 14.64
N GLU A 140 15.89 21.86 13.50
CA GLU A 140 16.58 23.01 12.94
C GLU A 140 15.81 23.54 11.73
N VAL A 141 15.88 24.85 11.56
CA VAL A 141 15.31 25.54 10.39
C VAL A 141 16.42 26.42 9.87
N THR A 142 16.70 26.31 8.58
CA THR A 142 17.77 27.05 7.90
C THR A 142 17.19 27.85 6.75
N GLY A 143 17.88 28.94 6.40
CA GLY A 143 17.48 29.82 5.29
C GLY A 143 16.72 31.06 5.77
N PRO A 144 16.10 31.81 4.85
CA PRO A 144 15.48 33.11 5.15
C PRO A 144 14.40 33.09 6.24
N GLY A 145 13.76 31.94 6.51
CA GLY A 145 12.75 31.81 7.55
C GLY A 145 13.25 31.32 8.91
N GLU A 146 14.57 31.19 9.13
CA GLU A 146 15.15 30.65 10.38
C GLU A 146 14.66 31.36 11.65
N ASP A 147 14.57 32.69 11.61
CA ASP A 147 14.21 33.54 12.75
C ASP A 147 12.70 33.84 12.85
N GLU A 148 11.87 33.30 11.95
CA GLU A 148 10.43 33.59 12.01
C GLU A 148 9.75 32.91 13.20
N GLU A 149 8.90 33.67 13.88
CA GLU A 149 8.18 33.21 15.07
C GLU A 149 7.30 31.97 14.80
N VAL A 150 6.78 31.84 13.58
CA VAL A 150 5.97 30.69 13.16
C VAL A 150 6.75 29.39 13.35
N PHE A 151 8.01 29.34 12.91
CA PHE A 151 8.82 28.13 13.00
C PHE A 151 9.30 27.87 14.43
N GLN A 152 9.65 28.91 15.18
CA GLN A 152 9.99 28.78 16.59
C GLN A 152 8.84 28.20 17.41
N ASN A 153 7.60 28.63 17.12
CA ASN A 153 6.39 28.08 17.74
C ASN A 153 6.11 26.64 17.32
N LEU A 154 6.38 26.27 16.07
CA LEU A 154 6.20 24.89 15.59
C LEU A 154 7.22 23.92 16.18
N LYS A 155 8.48 24.34 16.35
CA LYS A 155 9.50 23.56 17.08
C LYS A 155 9.02 23.23 18.49
N LYS A 156 8.50 24.22 19.23
CA LYS A 156 7.95 24.04 20.59
C LYS A 156 6.69 23.17 20.64
N LYS A 157 5.86 23.23 19.59
CA LYS A 157 4.60 22.46 19.48
C LYS A 157 4.77 21.11 18.79
N PHE A 158 6.00 20.68 18.50
CA PHE A 158 6.23 19.37 17.92
C PHE A 158 5.67 18.27 18.84
N PRO A 159 4.91 17.30 18.31
CA PRO A 159 4.09 16.42 19.13
C PRO A 159 4.91 15.38 19.92
N LEU A 160 6.08 14.98 19.41
CA LEU A 160 6.99 14.09 20.14
C LEU A 160 7.93 14.89 21.03
N LYS A 161 8.08 14.45 22.28
CA LYS A 161 8.92 15.09 23.29
C LYS A 161 9.85 14.07 23.91
N LYS A 162 10.91 14.55 24.56
CA LYS A 162 11.76 13.68 25.38
C LYS A 162 10.90 12.91 26.40
N GLY A 163 11.10 11.59 26.47
CA GLY A 163 10.38 10.66 27.34
C GLY A 163 9.09 10.08 26.77
N THR A 164 8.57 10.59 25.64
CA THR A 164 7.38 9.99 25.01
C THR A 164 7.77 8.78 24.18
N GLN A 165 6.86 7.80 24.05
CA GLN A 165 7.03 6.69 23.11
C GLN A 165 7.20 7.19 21.68
N LEU A 166 8.15 6.58 20.96
CA LEU A 166 8.32 6.82 19.53
C LEU A 166 7.09 6.32 18.78
N ASN A 167 6.50 7.17 17.95
CA ASN A 167 5.41 6.81 17.07
C ASN A 167 5.56 7.54 15.74
N ASP A 168 5.76 6.78 14.66
CA ASP A 168 6.00 7.29 13.32
C ASP A 168 4.80 8.06 12.78
N THR A 169 3.57 7.66 13.12
CA THR A 169 2.35 8.40 12.72
C THR A 169 2.34 9.80 13.32
N VAL A 170 2.72 9.92 14.60
CA VAL A 170 2.82 11.20 15.30
C VAL A 170 3.98 12.03 14.75
N TYR A 171 5.12 11.40 14.48
CA TYR A 171 6.28 12.01 13.85
C TYR A 171 5.95 12.61 12.48
N GLU A 172 5.38 11.82 11.58
CA GLU A 172 5.02 12.22 10.22
C GLU A 172 4.00 13.35 10.22
N LYS A 173 3.03 13.33 11.15
CA LYS A 173 2.08 14.42 11.35
C LYS A 173 2.79 15.72 11.75
N GLY A 174 3.71 15.66 12.71
CA GLY A 174 4.52 16.81 13.13
C GLY A 174 5.34 17.38 11.98
N LYS A 175 6.04 16.51 11.23
CA LYS A 175 6.82 16.87 10.05
C LYS A 175 5.96 17.54 8.97
N LYS A 176 4.81 16.96 8.65
CA LYS A 176 3.85 17.52 7.69
C LYS A 176 3.33 18.89 8.13
N ASN A 177 3.09 19.09 9.41
CA ASN A 177 2.62 20.37 9.94
C ASN A 177 3.66 21.49 9.74
N ILE A 178 4.94 21.19 10.00
CA ILE A 178 6.07 22.12 9.77
C ILE A 178 6.14 22.48 8.28
N LEU A 179 6.19 21.48 7.40
CA LEU A 179 6.27 21.69 5.95
C LEU A 179 5.09 22.51 5.43
N SER A 180 3.88 22.16 5.87
CA SER A 180 2.65 22.86 5.45
C SER A 180 2.64 24.31 5.94
N ALA A 181 3.22 24.59 7.11
CA ALA A 181 3.34 25.95 7.59
C ALA A 181 4.33 26.77 6.76
N ALA A 182 5.47 26.20 6.37
CA ALA A 182 6.41 26.87 5.46
C ALA A 182 5.72 27.26 4.14
N LEU A 183 5.04 26.29 3.50
CA LEU A 183 4.31 26.53 2.25
C LEU A 183 3.25 27.63 2.38
N ARG A 184 2.49 27.66 3.50
CA ARG A 184 1.47 28.69 3.75
C ARG A 184 2.05 30.09 3.98
N ASN A 185 3.30 30.18 4.42
CA ASN A 185 3.99 31.46 4.63
C ASN A 185 4.82 31.90 3.41
N GLY A 186 4.62 31.28 2.23
CA GLY A 186 5.27 31.71 0.99
C GLY A 186 6.61 31.03 0.69
N TYR A 187 7.04 30.07 1.52
CA TYR A 187 8.26 29.28 1.29
C TYR A 187 7.99 28.12 0.34
N ILE A 188 7.77 28.42 -0.94
CA ILE A 188 7.32 27.42 -1.94
C ILE A 188 8.39 26.35 -2.21
N LYS A 189 9.68 26.71 -2.10
CA LYS A 189 10.82 25.80 -2.32
C LYS A 189 11.30 25.11 -1.03
N THR A 190 10.49 25.10 0.03
CA THR A 190 10.87 24.48 1.29
C THR A 190 10.97 22.96 1.20
N GLY A 191 11.91 22.37 1.95
CA GLY A 191 12.11 20.93 2.01
C GLY A 191 12.91 20.51 3.24
N PHE A 192 12.89 19.23 3.56
CA PHE A 192 13.75 18.68 4.62
C PHE A 192 15.08 18.22 4.04
N THR A 193 16.16 18.84 4.50
CA THR A 193 17.53 18.41 4.18
C THR A 193 17.94 17.22 5.04
N THR A 194 17.51 17.21 6.30
CA THR A 194 17.67 16.08 7.22
C THR A 194 16.30 15.64 7.74
N ASN A 195 16.03 14.34 7.60
CA ASN A 195 14.83 13.70 8.11
C ASN A 195 15.20 12.28 8.57
N LYS A 196 15.72 12.16 9.80
CA LYS A 196 16.26 10.91 10.34
C LYS A 196 15.76 10.64 11.75
N ILE A 197 15.49 9.37 12.01
CA ILE A 197 15.26 8.84 13.36
C ILE A 197 16.36 7.81 13.61
N LEU A 198 17.18 8.06 14.62
CA LEU A 198 18.26 7.16 15.04
C LEU A 198 17.75 6.32 16.20
N VAL A 199 17.54 5.02 15.97
CA VAL A 199 17.02 4.10 16.99
C VAL A 199 18.16 3.26 17.56
N ARG A 200 18.36 3.34 18.87
CA ARG A 200 19.27 2.48 19.63
C ARG A 200 18.47 1.36 20.27
N HIS A 201 18.35 0.23 19.54
CA HIS A 201 17.52 -0.91 19.95
C HIS A 201 17.84 -1.45 21.34
N LYS A 202 19.13 -1.52 21.72
CA LYS A 202 19.55 -2.05 23.03
C LYS A 202 19.15 -1.15 24.21
N GLU A 203 19.02 0.15 23.97
CA GLU A 203 18.75 1.14 25.02
C GLU A 203 17.27 1.53 25.06
N HIS A 204 16.46 1.08 24.09
CA HIS A 204 15.08 1.53 23.90
C HIS A 204 15.00 3.06 23.82
N ARG A 205 15.94 3.65 23.07
CA ARG A 205 16.04 5.10 22.85
C ARG A 205 16.02 5.45 21.38
N ALA A 206 15.37 6.58 21.08
CA ALA A 206 15.36 7.17 19.75
C ALA A 206 15.77 8.64 19.79
N GLU A 207 16.53 9.07 18.80
CA GLU A 207 16.89 10.46 18.57
C GLU A 207 16.32 10.91 17.24
N ILE A 208 15.63 12.06 17.26
CA ILE A 208 14.99 12.63 16.09
C ILE A 208 15.83 13.82 15.61
N GLN A 209 16.20 13.80 14.33
CA GLN A 209 16.93 14.88 13.67
C GLN A 209 16.15 15.36 12.44
N LEU A 210 15.66 16.60 12.53
CA LEU A 210 14.92 17.28 11.48
C LEU A 210 15.60 18.61 11.16
N THR A 211 15.96 18.82 9.90
CA THR A 211 16.45 20.11 9.40
C THR A 211 15.59 20.53 8.22
N LEU A 212 14.81 21.60 8.39
CA LEU A 212 14.01 22.20 7.32
C LEU A 212 14.80 23.32 6.67
N ASP A 213 14.99 23.25 5.36
CA ASP A 213 15.38 24.39 4.55
C ASP A 213 14.12 25.13 4.09
N THR A 214 13.98 26.39 4.46
CA THR A 214 12.84 27.21 4.03
C THR A 214 12.95 27.57 2.54
N GLY A 215 14.16 27.65 2.00
CA GLY A 215 14.40 28.24 0.70
C GLY A 215 13.99 29.72 0.64
N PRO A 216 14.05 30.35 -0.55
CA PRO A 216 13.67 31.75 -0.70
C PRO A 216 12.17 31.97 -0.48
N LEU A 217 11.84 33.11 0.11
CA LEU A 217 10.47 33.57 0.27
C LEU A 217 9.91 34.00 -1.10
N PHE A 218 8.76 33.44 -1.48
CA PHE A 218 8.02 33.86 -2.66
C PHE A 218 6.75 34.57 -2.21
N PHE A 219 6.69 35.86 -2.51
CA PHE A 219 5.44 36.60 -2.44
C PHE A 219 4.76 36.53 -3.81
N SER A 220 3.59 35.89 -3.90
CA SER A 220 2.76 36.04 -5.09
C SER A 220 2.24 37.46 -5.13
N GLU A 221 2.82 38.30 -5.98
CA GLU A 221 2.14 39.50 -6.43
C GLU A 221 0.77 39.09 -7.00
N ARG A 222 -0.29 39.83 -6.65
CA ARG A 222 -1.65 39.53 -7.11
C ARG A 222 -1.63 39.33 -8.64
N PRO A 223 -2.39 38.37 -9.19
CA PRO A 223 -2.56 38.31 -10.63
C PRO A 223 -3.08 39.67 -11.08
N SER A 224 -2.31 40.36 -11.94
CA SER A 224 -2.79 41.56 -12.58
C SER A 224 -4.05 41.14 -13.33
N VAL A 225 -5.21 41.64 -12.88
CA VAL A 225 -6.43 41.52 -13.64
C VAL A 225 -6.16 42.29 -14.92
N ILE A 226 -5.84 41.57 -16.00
CA ILE A 226 -5.84 42.14 -17.33
C ILE A 226 -7.29 42.54 -17.57
N ARG A 227 -7.60 43.80 -17.26
CA ARG A 227 -8.89 44.39 -17.54
C ARG A 227 -8.94 44.47 -19.05
N THR A 228 -9.52 43.46 -19.70
CA THR A 228 -9.89 43.58 -21.12
C THR A 228 -10.93 44.69 -21.16
N SER A 229 -10.49 45.91 -21.40
CA SER A 229 -11.38 47.00 -21.75
C SER A 229 -12.04 46.58 -23.05
N SER A 230 -13.27 46.10 -22.92
CA SER A 230 -14.25 46.13 -23.99
C SER A 230 -14.18 47.52 -24.60
N CYS A 231 -13.65 47.61 -25.82
CA CYS A 231 -13.65 48.83 -26.60
C CYS A 231 -15.09 49.04 -27.10
N LEU A 232 -16.00 49.31 -26.16
CA LEU A 232 -17.40 49.66 -26.42
C LEU A 232 -17.48 51.16 -26.80
N ARG A 233 -16.57 51.59 -27.67
CA ARG A 233 -16.50 52.96 -28.24
C ARG A 233 -16.04 53.01 -29.69
N CYS A 234 -16.07 51.87 -30.40
CA CYS A 234 -15.84 51.82 -31.85
C CYS A 234 -17.07 51.37 -32.66
N LEU A 235 -18.27 51.40 -32.06
CA LEU A 235 -19.54 51.31 -32.78
C LEU A 235 -20.31 52.61 -32.58
N ILE A 236 -20.23 53.51 -33.55
CA ILE A 236 -21.35 54.08 -34.31
C ILE A 236 -20.75 54.88 -35.49
N ALA A 237 -21.33 54.65 -36.67
CA ALA A 237 -21.11 55.35 -37.94
C ALA A 237 -19.89 54.92 -38.78
N THR A 238 -20.02 53.87 -39.59
CA THR A 238 -20.34 54.01 -41.02
C THR A 238 -20.76 52.63 -41.56
N SER A 239 -21.85 52.61 -42.32
CA SER A 239 -22.57 51.44 -42.83
C SER A 239 -21.70 50.41 -43.55
N LEU A 240 -22.02 49.12 -43.42
CA LEU A 240 -22.25 48.28 -44.60
C LEU A 240 -23.11 47.06 -44.26
N THR A 241 -24.21 46.98 -44.97
CA THR A 241 -25.27 45.97 -44.97
C THR A 241 -24.71 44.57 -45.23
N VAL A 242 -24.91 43.62 -44.32
CA VAL A 242 -24.80 42.19 -44.65
C VAL A 242 -26.20 41.58 -44.52
N ARG A 243 -26.78 41.32 -45.68
CA ARG A 243 -28.09 40.71 -45.91
C ARG A 243 -28.02 39.22 -45.57
N VAL A 244 -28.99 38.75 -44.79
CA VAL A 244 -29.30 37.35 -44.50
C VAL A 244 -29.55 36.59 -45.80
N MET A 245 -28.99 35.39 -45.95
CA MET A 245 -29.57 34.37 -46.80
C MET A 245 -29.25 32.97 -46.24
N SER A 246 -30.29 32.33 -45.72
CA SER A 246 -30.30 30.96 -45.22
C SER A 246 -30.74 29.99 -46.34
N THR A 247 -30.02 28.85 -46.42
CA THR A 247 -30.42 27.51 -46.92
C THR A 247 -30.66 27.31 -48.44
N PRO A 248 -30.57 26.09 -49.00
CA PRO A 248 -30.61 24.77 -48.33
C PRO A 248 -29.62 23.68 -48.80
N SER A 249 -29.71 22.57 -48.06
CA SER A 249 -29.22 21.20 -48.24
C SER A 249 -29.24 20.64 -49.67
N ALA A 250 -28.25 19.79 -49.98
CA ALA A 250 -28.38 18.41 -50.51
C ALA A 250 -27.20 18.04 -51.44
N LEU A 251 -26.40 17.06 -51.00
CA LEU A 251 -26.13 15.78 -51.69
C LEU A 251 -25.43 14.83 -50.72
#